data_AF-A0A4U9CWB0-F1
#
_entry.id   AF-A0A4U9CWB0-F1
#
_cell.length_a   1.000
_cell.length_b   1.000
_cell.length_c   1.000
_cell.angle_alpha   90.00
_cell.angle_beta   90.00
_cell.angle_gamma   90.00
#
_symmetry.space_group_name_H-M   'P 1'
#
loop_
_entity.id
_entity.type
_entity.pdbx_description
1 polymer ?
#
loop_
_entity_poly.entity_id
_entity_poly.type
_entity_poly.pdbx_seq_one_letter_code
_entity_poly.pdbx_strand_id
1 'polypeptide(L)'
;MSREQATALLLASIDYTRELAAQGVTLFGVGELGMANTTPAAAVLSVLTGRDAQDTVGIGANLPVSQLAHKAEVVRRAIAVNQPRAEDGLECWQRLAVSIWLA
;
A
#
# COMPACT_ATOMS: atom_id res chain seq x y z
N MET A 1 9.61 -4.82 -2.32
CA MET A 1 10.33 -4.43 -3.55
C MET A 1 11.58 -3.70 -3.12
N SER A 2 12.62 -3.64 -3.96
CA SER A 2 13.81 -2.86 -3.58
C SER A 2 13.52 -1.36 -3.60
N ARG A 3 14.36 -0.57 -2.94
CA ARG A 3 14.22 0.89 -2.95
C ARG A 3 14.42 1.48 -4.33
N GLU A 4 15.29 0.87 -5.12
CA GLU A 4 15.56 1.23 -6.50
C GLU A 4 14.34 0.97 -7.37
N GLN A 5 13.67 -0.18 -7.23
CA GLN A 5 12.43 -0.48 -7.95
C GLN A 5 11.31 0.48 -7.59
N ALA A 6 11.12 0.75 -6.29
CA ALA A 6 10.14 1.70 -5.80
C ALA A 6 10.38 3.11 -6.37
N THR A 7 11.63 3.58 -6.29
CA THR A 7 12.03 4.90 -6.80
C THR A 7 11.84 4.99 -8.31
N ALA A 8 12.25 3.97 -9.07
CA ALA A 8 12.11 3.94 -10.51
C ALA A 8 10.64 3.99 -10.95
N LEU A 9 9.76 3.24 -10.28
CA LEU A 9 8.33 3.24 -10.57
C LEU A 9 7.68 4.60 -10.25
N LEU A 10 8.08 5.22 -9.13
CA LEU A 10 7.58 6.54 -8.76
C LEU A 10 8.00 7.61 -9.77
N LEU A 11 9.27 7.62 -10.19
CA LEU A 11 9.78 8.56 -11.19
C LEU A 11 9.09 8.37 -12.54
N ALA A 12 8.98 7.13 -13.02
CA ALA A 12 8.29 6.84 -14.27
C ALA A 12 6.81 7.31 -14.26
N SER A 13 6.12 7.11 -13.13
CA SER A 13 4.72 7.55 -12.98
C SER A 13 4.60 9.08 -12.94
N ILE A 14 5.56 9.77 -12.29
CA ILE A 14 5.63 11.23 -12.27
C ILE A 14 5.85 11.79 -13.68
N ASP A 15 6.81 11.22 -14.42
CA ASP A 15 7.15 11.69 -15.76
C ASP A 15 5.97 11.48 -16.72
N TYR A 16 5.33 10.32 -16.69
CA TYR A 16 4.11 10.08 -17.48
C TYR A 16 2.97 11.04 -17.13
N THR A 17 2.75 11.32 -15.84
CA THR A 17 1.73 12.29 -15.41
C THR A 17 2.04 13.71 -15.91
N ARG A 18 3.32 14.11 -15.89
CA ARG A 18 3.78 15.41 -16.42
C ARG A 18 3.61 15.51 -17.94
N GLU A 19 3.87 14.43 -18.67
CA GLU A 19 3.61 14.37 -20.11
C GLU A 19 2.13 14.62 -20.43
N LEU A 20 1.22 13.99 -19.68
CA LEU A 20 -0.23 14.21 -19.83
C LEU A 20 -0.62 15.66 -19.49
N ALA A 21 -0.02 16.24 -18.46
CA ALA A 21 -0.25 17.65 -18.13
C ALA A 21 0.23 18.59 -19.25
N ALA A 22 1.39 18.31 -19.84
CA ALA A 22 1.91 19.06 -20.99
C ALA A 22 1.03 18.92 -22.24
N GLN A 23 0.27 17.81 -22.36
CA GLN A 23 -0.73 17.59 -23.41
C GLN A 23 -2.07 18.28 -23.12
N GLY A 24 -2.20 19.01 -22.01
CA GLY A 24 -3.39 19.79 -21.68
C GLY A 24 -4.36 19.11 -20.71
N VAL A 25 -4.00 17.97 -20.10
CA VAL A 25 -4.79 17.41 -19.01
C VAL A 25 -4.69 18.33 -17.80
N THR A 26 -5.85 18.80 -17.31
CA THR A 26 -5.94 19.76 -16.19
C THR A 26 -6.54 19.15 -14.92
N LEU A 27 -7.08 17.94 -14.99
CA LEU A 27 -7.64 17.20 -13.87
C LEU A 27 -7.27 15.72 -13.98
N PHE A 28 -6.77 15.16 -12.88
CA PHE A 28 -6.37 13.76 -12.80
C PHE A 28 -7.24 13.02 -11.79
N GLY A 29 -7.65 11.80 -12.17
CA GLY A 29 -8.19 10.80 -11.25
C GLY A 29 -7.18 9.66 -11.12
N VAL A 30 -7.04 9.11 -9.92
CA VAL A 30 -6.20 7.93 -9.67
C VAL A 30 -7.09 6.73 -9.38
N GLY A 31 -6.66 5.57 -9.84
CA GLY A 31 -7.32 4.30 -9.64
C GLY A 31 -6.28 3.19 -9.65
N GLU A 32 -6.70 2.04 -9.14
CA GLU A 32 -5.84 0.87 -9.01
C GLU A 32 -6.69 -0.39 -9.17
N LEU A 33 -6.04 -1.50 -9.49
CA LEU A 33 -6.72 -2.79 -9.68
C LEU A 33 -5.75 -3.90 -9.28
N GLY A 34 -6.08 -4.63 -8.22
CA GLY A 34 -5.27 -5.77 -7.77
C GLY A 34 -6.02 -6.64 -6.78
N MET A 35 -5.94 -7.96 -6.96
CA MET A 35 -6.51 -8.86 -5.97
C MET A 35 -5.75 -8.73 -4.64
N ALA A 36 -6.49 -8.68 -3.53
CA ALA A 36 -5.97 -8.51 -2.17
C ALA A 36 -5.20 -7.21 -1.87
N ASN A 37 -5.22 -6.21 -2.75
CA ASN A 37 -4.57 -4.90 -2.59
C ASN A 37 -5.01 -4.11 -1.34
N THR A 38 -6.21 -4.35 -0.80
CA THR A 38 -6.68 -3.69 0.42
C THR A 38 -5.90 -4.12 1.66
N THR A 39 -5.19 -5.26 1.62
CA THR A 39 -4.32 -5.69 2.72
C THR A 39 -3.07 -4.81 2.82
N PRO A 40 -2.26 -4.58 1.75
CA PRO A 40 -1.15 -3.63 1.82
C PRO A 40 -1.59 -2.20 2.09
N ALA A 41 -2.75 -1.77 1.57
CA ALA A 41 -3.32 -0.47 1.91
C ALA A 41 -3.56 -0.33 3.43
N ALA A 42 -4.16 -1.35 4.07
CA ALA A 42 -4.41 -1.35 5.52
C ALA A 42 -3.11 -1.37 6.35
N ALA A 43 -2.08 -2.06 5.88
CA ALA A 43 -0.77 -2.10 6.54
C ALA A 43 -0.06 -0.75 6.48
N VAL A 44 -0.02 -0.10 5.31
CA VAL A 44 0.53 1.24 5.16
C VAL A 44 -0.23 2.24 6.03
N LEU A 45 -1.57 2.18 6.03
CA LEU A 45 -2.38 3.05 6.88
C LEU A 45 -2.10 2.83 8.38
N SER A 46 -1.98 1.59 8.82
CA SER A 46 -1.65 1.25 10.21
C SER A 46 -0.32 1.87 10.64
N VAL A 47 0.73 1.74 9.82
CA VAL A 47 2.05 2.30 10.12
C VAL A 47 2.05 3.82 10.11
N LEU A 48 1.45 4.45 9.09
CA LEU A 48 1.44 5.92 8.99
C LEU A 48 0.60 6.59 10.07
N THR A 49 -0.42 5.90 10.61
CA THR A 49 -1.32 6.45 11.64
C THR A 49 -1.04 5.96 13.05
N GLY A 50 -0.16 4.97 13.22
CA GLY A 50 0.12 4.32 14.51
C GLY A 50 -1.07 3.54 15.08
N ARG A 51 -2.07 3.20 14.25
CA ARG A 51 -3.27 2.44 14.66
C ARG A 51 -3.04 0.93 14.55
N ASP A 52 -3.73 0.15 15.36
CA ASP A 52 -3.69 -1.31 15.23
C ASP A 52 -4.32 -1.75 13.91
N ALA A 53 -3.84 -2.89 13.38
CA ALA A 53 -4.36 -3.49 12.16
C ALA A 53 -5.88 -3.73 12.19
N GLN A 54 -6.46 -4.02 13.36
CA GLN A 54 -7.91 -4.20 13.52
C GLN A 54 -8.72 -2.93 13.19
N ASP A 55 -8.10 -1.75 13.30
CA ASP A 55 -8.75 -0.46 13.05
C ASP A 55 -8.61 0.00 11.59
N THR A 56 -7.73 -0.65 10.81
CA THR A 56 -7.43 -0.27 9.42
C THR A 56 -7.84 -1.31 8.40
N VAL A 57 -8.13 -2.53 8.82
CA VAL A 57 -8.57 -3.62 7.94
C VAL A 57 -10.08 -3.55 7.70
N GLY A 58 -10.47 -3.56 6.42
CA GLY A 58 -11.85 -3.71 5.97
C GLY A 58 -12.10 -4.98 5.16
N ILE A 59 -13.38 -5.20 4.80
CA ILE A 59 -13.82 -6.36 4.01
C ILE A 59 -13.27 -6.39 2.58
N GLY A 60 -12.83 -5.25 2.04
CA GLY A 60 -12.41 -5.15 0.64
C GLY A 60 -13.51 -5.64 -0.31
N ALA A 61 -13.15 -6.48 -1.27
CA ALA A 61 -14.10 -7.11 -2.19
C ALA A 61 -14.88 -8.26 -1.53
N ASN A 62 -15.77 -7.94 -0.59
CA ASN A 62 -16.69 -8.88 0.07
C ASN A 62 -16.02 -10.06 0.80
N LEU A 63 -14.88 -9.84 1.46
CA LEU A 63 -14.30 -10.84 2.35
C LEU A 63 -15.30 -11.18 3.48
N PRO A 64 -15.53 -12.46 3.80
CA PRO A 64 -16.39 -12.84 4.93
C PRO A 64 -15.94 -12.17 6.23
N VAL A 65 -16.89 -11.66 7.02
CA VAL A 65 -16.60 -10.96 8.29
C VAL A 65 -15.81 -11.86 9.26
N SER A 66 -16.05 -13.18 9.24
CA SER A 66 -15.31 -14.17 10.03
C SER A 66 -13.81 -14.25 9.69
N GLN A 67 -13.38 -13.75 8.53
CA GLN A 67 -11.99 -13.74 8.08
C GLN A 67 -11.25 -12.43 8.40
N LEU A 68 -11.94 -11.40 8.94
CA LEU A 68 -11.32 -10.11 9.21
C LEU A 68 -10.20 -10.20 10.27
N ALA A 69 -10.39 -11.01 11.31
CA ALA A 69 -9.38 -11.24 12.34
C ALA A 69 -8.10 -11.84 11.73
N HIS A 70 -8.25 -12.79 10.80
CA HIS A 70 -7.12 -13.38 10.08
C HIS A 70 -6.41 -12.33 9.19
N LYS A 71 -7.18 -11.50 8.47
CA LYS A 71 -6.60 -10.42 7.65
C LYS A 71 -5.85 -9.39 8.49
N ALA A 72 -6.36 -9.03 9.67
CA ALA A 72 -5.66 -8.17 10.61
C ALA A 72 -4.35 -8.81 11.08
N GLU A 73 -4.33 -10.11 11.34
CA GLU A 73 -3.12 -10.83 11.72
C GLU A 73 -2.06 -10.86 10.60
N VAL A 74 -2.47 -11.08 9.35
CA VAL A 74 -1.57 -10.96 8.18
C VAL A 74 -0.94 -9.57 8.11
N VAL A 75 -1.72 -8.51 8.36
CA VAL A 75 -1.20 -7.14 8.40
C VAL A 75 -0.19 -6.95 9.54
N ARG A 76 -0.50 -7.41 10.77
CA ARG A 76 0.44 -7.32 11.90
C ARG A 76 1.74 -8.04 11.61
N ARG A 77 1.66 -9.25 11.06
CA ARG A 77 2.84 -10.05 10.67
C ARG A 77 3.66 -9.36 9.59
N ALA A 78 3.00 -8.81 8.57
CA ALA A 78 3.70 -8.05 7.52
C ALA A 78 4.46 -6.85 8.10
N ILE A 79 3.86 -6.09 9.02
CA ILE A 79 4.51 -4.96 9.69
C ILE A 79 5.68 -5.45 10.56
N ALA A 80 5.49 -6.50 11.35
CA ALA A 80 6.52 -7.04 12.25
C ALA A 80 7.75 -7.58 11.50
N VAL A 81 7.54 -8.28 10.38
CA VAL A 81 8.63 -8.81 9.54
C VAL A 81 9.38 -7.68 8.84
N ASN A 82 8.66 -6.68 8.34
CA ASN A 82 9.25 -5.64 7.50
C ASN A 82 9.77 -4.43 8.27
N GLN A 83 9.30 -4.18 9.50
CA GLN A 83 9.69 -3.04 10.36
C GLN A 83 9.80 -1.70 9.60
N PRO A 84 8.75 -1.27 8.87
CA PRO A 84 8.76 -0.02 8.13
C PRO A 84 8.77 1.18 9.08
N ARG A 85 9.40 2.28 8.65
CA ARG A 85 9.47 3.54 9.38
C ARG A 85 8.44 4.53 8.85
N ALA A 86 7.56 5.02 9.73
CA ALA A 86 6.46 5.91 9.35
C ALA A 86 6.94 7.25 8.77
N GLU A 87 8.12 7.71 9.16
CA GLU A 87 8.74 8.94 8.68
C GLU A 87 9.33 8.84 7.26
N ASP A 88 9.52 7.63 6.73
CA ASP A 88 9.98 7.38 5.36
C ASP A 88 8.84 6.71 4.56
N GLY A 89 8.03 7.54 3.89
CA GLY A 89 6.88 7.07 3.11
C GLY A 89 7.27 6.13 1.96
N LEU A 90 8.44 6.33 1.35
CA LEU A 90 8.96 5.44 0.31
C LEU A 90 9.31 4.08 0.90
N GLU A 91 9.93 4.07 2.09
CA GLU A 91 10.23 2.83 2.81
C GLU A 91 8.96 2.10 3.25
N CYS A 92 7.97 2.81 3.79
CA CYS A 92 6.66 2.24 4.13
C CYS A 92 6.04 1.53 2.92
N TRP A 93 5.97 2.24 1.79
CA TRP A 93 5.38 1.70 0.57
C TRP A 93 6.19 0.52 0.02
N GLN A 94 7.50 0.66 -0.17
CA GLN A 94 8.32 -0.39 -0.80
C GLN A 94 8.33 -1.70 0.01
N ARG A 95 8.27 -1.59 1.34
CA ARG A 95 8.35 -2.74 2.26
C ARG A 95 7.00 -3.40 2.50
N LEU A 96 5.87 -2.71 2.34
CA LEU A 96 4.55 -3.30 2.61
C LEU A 96 3.76 -3.61 1.34
N ALA A 97 3.98 -2.90 0.24
CA ALA A 97 3.14 -3.00 -0.96
C ALA A 97 3.17 -4.37 -1.65
N VAL A 98 4.23 -5.16 -1.47
CA VAL A 98 4.39 -6.49 -2.09
C VAL A 98 4.63 -7.63 -1.10
N SER A 99 4.97 -7.32 0.14
CA SER A 99 5.48 -8.31 1.10
C SER A 99 4.39 -9.08 1.85
N ILE A 100 3.13 -8.70 1.67
CA ILE A 100 1.99 -9.34 2.34
C ILE A 100 1.73 -10.78 1.88
N TRP A 101 2.20 -11.16 0.68
CA TRP A 101 2.08 -12.53 0.20
C TRP A 101 3.05 -13.51 0.87
N LEU A 102 4.09 -12.98 1.54
CA LEU A 102 5.11 -13.76 2.23
C LEU A 102 4.86 -13.83 3.74
N ALA A 103 3.84 -13.10 4.22
CA ALA A 103 3.39 -13.13 5.60
C ALA A 103 2.36 -14.24 5.74
#